data_AF-A0A0N1HX75-F1
#
_entry.id   AF-A0A0N1HX75-F1
#
_cell.length_a   1.000
_cell.length_b   1.000
_cell.length_c   1.000
_cell.angle_alpha   90.00
_cell.angle_beta   90.00
_cell.angle_gamma   90.00
#
_symmetry.space_group_name_H-M   'P 1'
#
loop_
_entity.id
_entity.type
_entity.pdbx_description
1 polymer ?
#
loop_
_entity_poly.entity_id
_entity_poly.type
_entity_poly.pdbx_seq_one_letter_code
_entity_poly.pdbx_strand_id
1 'polypeptide(L)'
;MTAVTNGRISDANKEELAKIGPKIDDILAICLASFDNLRDLGFKFQYEQAAEKAAYQRGEIKPDPMVQLTHVLHRMVDLALGTAKAVYDQTLAEWRRRKCEGERRSSTPPLASSQSLTSPEVLRNSSVEDFNEGSLAWVERGAHLSLLSLEVLSSILLAHAALRKGLQKYMLDYNVLDFLEKIFSMERDHELSLFPEGFKTECMRLVANLAHENSDVNAALVERDAFLFSILSATRIDEENPGMVEWAEFAIRNICESSTSAREKIRKLSPQGLTEESRAVLGGRYNCSFSNAGKFQIQASK
;
A
#
# COMPACT_ATOMS: atom_id res chain seq x y z
N MET A 1 28.21 13.24 -3.34
CA MET A 1 28.53 13.15 -4.78
C MET A 1 27.23 13.10 -5.54
N THR A 2 26.84 14.21 -6.16
CA THR A 2 25.59 14.34 -6.92
C THR A 2 25.68 13.53 -8.21
N ALA A 3 24.90 12.46 -8.31
CA ALA A 3 24.73 11.74 -9.55
C ALA A 3 24.18 12.71 -10.61
N VAL A 4 24.88 12.86 -11.72
CA VAL A 4 24.42 13.68 -12.86
C VAL A 4 23.17 13.02 -13.43
N THR A 5 22.01 13.62 -13.19
CA THR A 5 20.73 13.18 -13.75
C THR A 5 20.69 13.53 -15.24
N ASN A 6 20.93 12.54 -16.11
CA ASN A 6 20.95 12.68 -17.57
C ASN A 6 19.56 12.93 -18.23
N GLY A 7 18.61 13.55 -17.52
CA GLY A 7 17.25 13.83 -18.01
C GLY A 7 16.98 15.32 -18.25
N ARG A 8 16.08 15.66 -19.18
CA ARG A 8 15.61 17.04 -19.35
C ARG A 8 14.25 17.20 -18.69
N ILE A 9 14.03 18.33 -18.02
CA ILE A 9 12.75 18.64 -17.37
C ILE A 9 11.54 18.59 -18.33
N SER A 10 11.77 18.81 -19.64
CA SER A 10 10.76 18.68 -20.69
C SER A 10 10.17 17.28 -20.83
N ASP A 11 10.90 16.26 -20.39
CA ASP A 11 10.56 14.84 -20.54
C ASP A 11 9.69 14.35 -19.37
N ALA A 12 9.33 15.25 -18.45
CA ALA A 12 8.42 14.95 -17.36
C ALA A 12 7.04 14.54 -17.88
N ASN A 13 6.48 13.50 -17.26
CA ASN A 13 5.13 13.03 -17.56
C ASN A 13 4.11 14.01 -16.97
N LYS A 14 3.62 14.91 -17.82
CA LYS A 14 2.66 15.97 -17.44
C LYS A 14 1.34 15.41 -16.91
N GLU A 15 0.90 14.26 -17.41
CA GLU A 15 -0.35 13.63 -16.98
C GLU A 15 -0.22 13.15 -15.54
N GLU A 16 0.87 12.46 -15.22
CA GLU A 16 1.12 11.98 -13.85
C GLU A 16 1.36 13.14 -12.88
N LEU A 17 2.13 14.16 -13.30
CA LEU A 17 2.32 15.36 -12.47
C LEU A 17 1.00 16.10 -12.18
N ALA A 18 0.07 16.14 -13.13
CA ALA A 18 -1.24 16.74 -12.94
C ALA A 18 -2.12 15.96 -11.94
N LYS A 19 -1.92 14.64 -11.82
CA LYS A 19 -2.60 13.80 -10.82
C LYS A 19 -2.04 14.00 -9.41
N ILE A 20 -0.74 14.28 -9.27
CA ILE A 20 -0.07 14.35 -7.96
C ILE A 20 -0.52 15.57 -7.16
N GLY A 21 -0.59 16.75 -7.78
CA GLY A 21 -0.85 18.03 -7.09
C GLY A 21 -2.11 18.03 -6.23
N PRO A 22 -3.31 17.80 -6.81
CA PRO A 22 -4.56 17.80 -6.06
C PRO A 22 -4.58 16.78 -4.92
N LYS A 23 -4.01 15.59 -5.15
CA LYS A 23 -3.94 14.53 -4.14
C LYS A 23 -3.03 14.89 -2.97
N ILE A 24 -1.90 15.55 -3.25
CA ILE A 24 -1.01 16.07 -2.19
C ILE A 24 -1.71 17.17 -1.40
N ASP A 25 -2.48 18.05 -2.05
CA ASP A 25 -3.23 19.10 -1.36
C ASP A 25 -4.29 18.48 -0.42
N ASP A 26 -5.00 17.45 -0.87
CA ASP A 26 -5.96 16.69 -0.06
C ASP A 26 -5.28 15.99 1.13
N ILE A 27 -4.15 15.30 0.88
CA ILE A 27 -3.37 14.66 1.95
C ILE A 27 -2.93 15.70 2.98
N LEU A 28 -2.37 16.81 2.52
CA LEU A 28 -1.85 17.86 3.39
C LEU A 28 -2.96 18.52 4.21
N ALA A 29 -4.11 18.80 3.60
CA ALA A 29 -5.25 19.39 4.30
C ALA A 29 -5.72 18.50 5.45
N ILE A 30 -5.81 17.18 5.24
CA ILE A 30 -6.23 16.24 6.28
C ILE A 30 -5.15 16.08 7.35
N CYS A 31 -3.88 15.95 6.97
CA CYS A 31 -2.76 15.88 7.91
C CYS A 31 -2.74 17.11 8.84
N LEU A 32 -2.87 18.32 8.30
CA LEU A 32 -2.85 19.56 9.09
C LEU A 32 -4.08 19.74 9.98
N ALA A 33 -5.22 19.15 9.60
CA ALA A 33 -6.45 19.14 10.39
C ALA A 33 -6.44 18.05 11.49
N SER A 34 -5.49 17.12 11.45
CA SER A 34 -5.36 16.05 12.43
C SER A 34 -4.69 16.55 13.73
N PHE A 35 -4.89 15.85 14.84
CA PHE A 35 -4.33 16.20 16.16
C PHE A 35 -3.18 15.30 16.61
N ASP A 36 -2.66 14.47 15.72
CA ASP A 36 -1.73 13.38 15.98
C ASP A 36 -0.43 13.53 15.16
N ASN A 37 0.31 12.42 15.05
CA ASN A 37 1.55 12.33 14.27
C ASN A 37 1.38 12.71 12.79
N LEU A 38 0.16 12.68 12.22
CA LEU A 38 -0.08 13.13 10.85
C LEU A 38 0.13 14.64 10.71
N ARG A 39 -0.15 15.40 11.77
CA ARG A 39 0.04 16.85 11.78
C ARG A 39 1.51 17.23 11.64
N ASP A 40 2.38 16.48 12.31
CA ASP A 40 3.82 16.68 12.25
C ASP A 40 4.36 16.42 10.84
N LEU A 41 3.83 15.43 10.12
CA LEU A 41 4.16 15.19 8.71
C LEU A 41 3.74 16.36 7.82
N GLY A 42 2.53 16.89 8.03
CA GLY A 42 2.04 18.06 7.31
C GLY A 42 2.88 19.31 7.56
N PHE A 43 3.25 19.57 8.81
CA PHE A 43 4.12 20.69 9.17
C PHE A 43 5.54 20.53 8.62
N LYS A 44 6.11 19.33 8.67
CA LYS A 44 7.42 19.03 8.06
C LYS A 44 7.39 19.38 6.57
N PHE A 45 6.37 18.92 5.84
CA PHE A 45 6.22 19.21 4.41
C PHE A 45 6.17 20.72 4.13
N GLN A 46 5.32 21.47 4.85
CA GLN A 46 5.20 22.92 4.68
C GLN A 46 6.49 23.66 5.04
N TYR A 47 7.16 23.25 6.12
CA TYR A 47 8.42 23.85 6.55
C TYR A 47 9.51 23.66 5.49
N GLU A 48 9.69 22.45 4.99
CA GLU A 48 10.67 22.15 3.95
C GLU A 48 10.35 22.88 2.63
N GLN A 49 9.06 23.01 2.28
CA GLN A 49 8.63 23.81 1.13
C GLN A 49 8.95 25.29 1.29
N ALA A 50 8.65 25.87 2.46
CA ALA A 50 8.92 27.27 2.75
C ALA A 50 10.42 27.57 2.81
N ALA A 51 11.21 26.69 3.43
CA ALA A 51 12.66 26.80 3.52
C ALA A 51 13.31 26.81 2.13
N GLU A 52 12.89 25.89 1.25
CA GLU A 52 13.39 25.84 -0.12
C GLU A 52 13.01 27.12 -0.88
N LYS A 53 11.72 27.52 -0.84
CA LYS A 53 11.22 28.75 -1.48
C LYS A 53 12.00 29.99 -1.04
N ALA A 54 12.33 30.10 0.24
CA ALA A 54 13.12 31.20 0.77
C ALA A 54 14.57 31.18 0.26
N ALA A 55 15.20 30.01 0.16
CA ALA A 55 16.55 29.87 -0.40
C ALA A 55 16.61 30.29 -1.88
N TYR A 56 15.59 29.94 -2.68
CA TYR A 56 15.46 30.40 -4.07
C TYR A 56 15.36 31.93 -4.16
N GLN A 57 14.52 32.54 -3.33
CA GLN A 57 14.29 33.99 -3.34
C GLN A 57 15.52 34.80 -2.95
N ARG A 58 16.38 34.27 -2.06
CA ARG A 58 17.64 34.91 -1.67
C ARG A 58 18.75 34.77 -2.71
N GLY A 59 18.52 34.03 -3.81
CA GLY A 59 19.52 33.79 -4.84
C GLY A 59 20.69 32.90 -4.38
N GLU A 60 20.54 32.24 -3.22
CA GLU A 60 21.54 31.34 -2.64
C GLU A 60 21.74 30.10 -3.52
N ILE A 61 20.72 29.72 -4.30
CA ILE A 61 20.74 28.55 -5.17
C ILE A 61 19.97 28.90 -6.48
N LYS A 62 20.60 28.73 -7.65
CA LYS A 62 19.91 28.52 -8.93
C LYS A 62 19.98 27.03 -9.24
N PRO A 63 19.17 26.17 -8.60
CA PRO A 63 19.35 24.75 -8.79
C PRO A 63 18.87 24.38 -10.19
N ASP A 64 19.55 23.39 -10.74
CA ASP A 64 19.11 22.65 -11.91
C ASP A 64 17.63 22.24 -11.73
N PRO A 65 16.73 22.53 -12.69
CA PRO A 65 15.32 22.14 -12.63
C PRO A 65 15.09 20.66 -12.30
N MET A 66 16.01 19.78 -12.71
CA MET A 66 15.93 18.34 -12.37
C MET A 66 16.18 18.07 -10.88
N VAL A 67 17.12 18.81 -10.27
CA VAL A 67 17.38 18.73 -8.82
C VAL A 67 16.18 19.27 -8.05
N GLN A 68 15.61 20.38 -8.50
CA GLN A 68 14.39 20.94 -7.90
C GLN A 68 13.22 19.94 -7.97
N LEU A 69 12.97 19.33 -9.13
CA LEU A 69 11.92 18.32 -9.28
C LEU A 69 12.18 17.13 -8.34
N THR A 70 13.42 16.67 -8.23
CA THR A 70 13.80 15.57 -7.32
C THR A 70 13.47 15.91 -5.88
N HIS A 71 13.83 17.10 -5.39
CA HIS A 71 13.51 17.52 -4.02
C HIS A 71 12.00 17.63 -3.78
N VAL A 72 11.25 18.18 -4.73
CA VAL A 72 9.79 18.24 -4.65
C VAL A 72 9.19 16.85 -4.53
N LEU A 73 9.61 15.91 -5.39
CA LEU A 73 9.12 14.54 -5.37
C LEU A 73 9.52 13.81 -4.08
N HIS A 74 10.75 13.97 -3.57
CA HIS A 74 11.16 13.38 -2.29
C HIS A 74 10.28 13.85 -1.12
N ARG A 75 9.97 15.15 -1.03
CA ARG A 75 9.06 15.65 0.00
C ARG A 75 7.66 15.06 -0.11
N MET A 76 7.16 14.91 -1.34
CA MET A 76 5.86 14.28 -1.60
C MET A 76 5.87 12.80 -1.22
N VAL A 77 6.99 12.09 -1.44
CA VAL A 77 7.19 10.72 -0.95
C VAL A 77 7.16 10.66 0.57
N ASP A 78 7.90 11.55 1.25
CA ASP A 78 7.95 11.61 2.72
C ASP A 78 6.55 11.80 3.31
N LEU A 79 5.77 12.75 2.77
CA LEU A 79 4.40 12.99 3.19
C LEU A 79 3.51 11.78 2.91
N ALA A 80 3.45 11.30 1.67
CA ALA A 80 2.54 10.22 1.28
C ALA A 80 2.87 8.90 1.98
N LEU A 81 4.14 8.46 1.98
CA LEU A 81 4.53 7.21 2.62
C LEU A 81 4.42 7.30 4.16
N GLY A 82 4.77 8.44 4.74
CA GLY A 82 4.60 8.69 6.17
C GLY A 82 3.13 8.58 6.58
N THR A 83 2.24 9.23 5.82
CA THR A 83 0.80 9.21 6.04
C THR A 83 0.22 7.80 5.89
N ALA A 84 0.56 7.08 4.81
CA ALA A 84 0.08 5.72 4.59
C ALA A 84 0.46 4.77 5.74
N LYS A 85 1.70 4.87 6.24
CA LYS A 85 2.18 4.09 7.40
C LYS A 85 1.43 4.44 8.68
N ALA A 86 1.33 5.73 8.98
CA ALA A 86 0.67 6.21 10.20
C ALA A 86 -0.81 5.79 10.23
N VAL A 87 -1.53 5.94 9.12
CA VAL A 87 -2.91 5.47 9.00
C VAL A 87 -2.99 3.96 9.19
N TYR A 88 -2.14 3.18 8.53
CA TYR A 88 -2.18 1.72 8.68
C TYR A 88 -1.97 1.28 10.13
N ASP A 89 -0.98 1.85 10.83
CA ASP A 89 -0.70 1.48 12.22
C ASP A 89 -1.90 1.82 13.13
N GLN A 90 -2.57 2.95 12.91
CA GLN A 90 -3.75 3.36 13.66
C GLN A 90 -4.98 2.51 13.36
N THR A 91 -5.27 2.25 12.08
CA THR A 91 -6.38 1.36 11.66
C THR A 91 -6.20 -0.05 12.20
N LEU A 92 -4.96 -0.57 12.18
CA LEU A 92 -4.63 -1.86 12.77
C LEU A 92 -4.85 -1.90 14.28
N ALA A 93 -4.47 -0.84 15.01
CA ALA A 93 -4.69 -0.75 16.44
C ALA A 93 -6.19 -0.73 16.78
N GLU A 94 -6.97 0.04 16.03
CA GLU A 94 -8.41 0.14 16.21
C GLU A 94 -9.15 -1.16 15.86
N TRP A 95 -8.79 -1.81 14.75
CA TRP A 95 -9.38 -3.09 14.38
C TRP A 95 -9.08 -4.17 15.46
N ARG A 96 -7.84 -4.23 15.97
CA ARG A 96 -7.50 -5.13 17.09
C ARG A 96 -8.30 -4.83 18.35
N ARG A 97 -8.52 -3.56 18.67
CA ARG A 97 -9.35 -3.14 19.82
C ARG A 97 -10.79 -3.64 19.65
N ARG A 98 -11.40 -3.42 18.48
CA ARG A 98 -12.77 -3.87 18.16
C ARG A 98 -12.91 -5.39 18.24
N LYS A 99 -11.95 -6.14 17.70
CA LYS A 99 -11.93 -7.61 17.76
C LYS A 99 -11.93 -8.13 19.20
N CYS A 100 -11.06 -7.58 20.06
CA CYS A 100 -11.00 -7.93 21.49
C CYS A 100 -12.30 -7.59 22.25
N GLU A 101 -12.96 -6.47 21.92
CA GLU A 101 -14.23 -6.09 22.55
C GLU A 101 -15.41 -6.99 22.13
N GLY A 102 -15.43 -7.42 20.86
CA GLY A 102 -16.39 -8.39 20.35
C GLY A 102 -16.31 -9.74 21.07
N GLU A 103 -15.09 -10.25 21.26
CA GLU A 103 -14.84 -11.53 21.94
C GLU A 103 -15.24 -11.52 23.43
N ARG A 104 -15.10 -10.36 24.11
CA ARG A 104 -15.54 -10.18 25.51
C ARG A 104 -17.07 -10.17 25.65
N ARG A 105 -17.78 -9.62 24.66
CA ARG A 105 -19.26 -9.59 24.66
C ARG A 105 -19.86 -10.96 24.35
N SER A 106 -19.19 -11.78 23.53
CA SER A 106 -19.64 -13.15 23.22
C SER A 106 -19.36 -14.18 24.33
N SER A 107 -18.53 -13.85 25.32
CA SER A 107 -18.13 -14.76 26.41
C SER A 107 -18.89 -14.55 27.73
N THR A 108 -19.91 -13.69 27.75
CA THR A 108 -20.77 -13.48 28.94
C THR A 108 -22.08 -14.28 28.79
N PRO A 109 -22.44 -15.20 29.71
CA PRO A 109 -23.73 -15.90 29.64
C PRO A 109 -24.89 -14.89 29.83
N PRO A 110 -26.06 -15.11 29.20
CA PRO A 110 -27.16 -14.16 29.25
C PRO A 110 -27.76 -14.16 30.67
N LEU A 111 -27.38 -13.17 31.48
CA LEU A 111 -28.10 -12.80 32.69
C LEU A 111 -29.28 -11.91 32.28
N ALA A 112 -30.47 -12.44 32.51
CA ALA A 112 -31.72 -11.73 32.33
C ALA A 112 -31.76 -10.45 33.17
N SER A 113 -31.94 -9.30 32.53
CA SER A 113 -32.71 -8.21 33.10
C SER A 113 -33.12 -7.23 32.01
N SER A 114 -34.41 -7.27 31.69
CA SER A 114 -35.14 -6.25 30.96
C SER A 114 -34.96 -4.88 31.62
N GLN A 115 -34.37 -3.91 30.94
CA GLN A 115 -34.59 -2.49 31.23
C GLN A 115 -34.79 -1.69 29.94
N SER A 116 -36.00 -1.15 29.88
CA SER A 116 -36.60 -0.15 28.99
C SER A 116 -35.63 0.79 28.24
N LEU A 117 -35.75 0.78 26.91
CA LEU A 117 -35.22 1.76 25.97
C LEU A 117 -35.99 3.08 26.04
N THR A 118 -35.80 3.87 27.11
CA THR A 118 -36.26 5.27 27.15
C THR A 118 -35.39 6.08 28.13
N SER A 119 -34.15 6.41 27.76
CA SER A 119 -33.35 7.42 28.46
C SER A 119 -33.01 8.58 27.51
N PRO A 120 -33.40 9.83 27.83
CA PRO A 120 -33.25 11.01 26.96
C PRO A 120 -31.82 11.58 26.91
N GLU A 121 -30.81 10.82 27.31
CA GLU A 121 -29.39 11.22 27.26
C GLU A 121 -28.70 10.84 25.94
N VAL A 122 -29.31 9.98 25.11
CA VAL A 122 -28.75 9.53 23.82
C VAL A 122 -29.09 10.48 22.65
N LEU A 123 -29.96 11.48 22.87
CA LEU A 123 -30.45 12.39 21.82
C LEU A 123 -29.91 13.83 21.94
N ARG A 124 -28.84 14.06 22.72
CA ARG A 124 -28.28 15.40 22.95
C ARG A 124 -26.84 15.62 22.45
N ASN A 125 -26.34 14.77 21.55
CA ASN A 125 -25.04 14.99 20.89
C ASN A 125 -25.21 15.04 19.35
N SER A 126 -25.79 16.15 18.90
CA SER A 126 -25.70 16.69 17.53
C SER A 126 -24.77 17.91 17.66
N SER A 127 -23.76 18.21 16.84
CA SER A 127 -23.43 17.79 15.48
C SER A 127 -22.06 18.37 15.13
N VAL A 128 -20.98 17.69 15.54
CA VAL A 128 -19.67 17.62 14.90
C VAL A 128 -19.11 16.33 15.51
N GLU A 129 -19.01 15.24 14.74
CA GLU A 129 -18.15 14.16 15.21
C GLU A 129 -16.74 14.74 15.23
N ASP A 130 -16.20 14.98 16.43
CA ASP A 130 -14.84 15.46 16.56
C ASP A 130 -13.94 14.50 15.79
N PHE A 131 -13.16 15.04 14.86
CA PHE A 131 -12.17 14.30 14.08
C PHE A 131 -10.97 13.93 14.98
N ASN A 132 -11.27 13.20 16.05
CA ASN A 132 -10.33 12.72 17.04
C ASN A 132 -9.80 11.35 16.62
N GLU A 133 -8.55 11.08 17.00
CA GLU A 133 -7.88 9.80 16.77
C GLU A 133 -8.76 8.62 17.23
N GLY A 134 -8.90 7.62 16.35
CA GLY A 134 -9.70 6.41 16.60
C GLY A 134 -11.22 6.59 16.48
N SER A 135 -11.74 7.77 16.14
CA SER A 135 -13.16 7.93 15.81
C SER A 135 -13.51 7.20 14.51
N LEU A 136 -14.78 6.83 14.33
CA LEU A 136 -15.21 6.13 13.11
C LEU A 136 -14.97 6.98 11.85
N ALA A 137 -15.34 8.27 11.91
CA ALA A 137 -15.08 9.22 10.83
C ALA A 137 -13.57 9.40 10.55
N TRP A 138 -12.71 9.34 11.57
CA TRP A 138 -11.26 9.38 11.39
C TRP A 138 -10.76 8.12 10.68
N VAL A 139 -11.23 6.95 11.09
CA VAL A 139 -10.81 5.66 10.52
C VAL A 139 -11.21 5.56 9.05
N GLU A 140 -12.45 5.93 8.71
CA GLU A 140 -12.94 5.93 7.33
C GLU A 140 -12.15 6.92 6.45
N ARG A 141 -11.95 8.16 6.92
CA ARG A 141 -11.14 9.14 6.18
C ARG A 141 -9.67 8.76 6.11
N GLY A 142 -9.13 8.15 7.16
CA GLY A 142 -7.77 7.66 7.23
C GLY A 142 -7.54 6.60 6.16
N ALA A 143 -8.39 5.60 6.05
CA ALA A 143 -8.25 4.56 5.03
C ALA A 143 -8.28 5.11 3.59
N HIS A 144 -9.18 6.06 3.30
CA HIS A 144 -9.16 6.78 2.02
C HIS A 144 -7.85 7.56 1.82
N LEU A 145 -7.33 8.19 2.86
CA LEU A 145 -6.06 8.90 2.84
C LEU A 145 -4.86 7.96 2.56
N SER A 146 -4.89 6.73 3.07
CA SER A 146 -3.88 5.71 2.78
C SER A 146 -3.92 5.27 1.32
N LEU A 147 -5.11 5.03 0.76
CA LEU A 147 -5.28 4.75 -0.67
C LEU A 147 -4.72 5.90 -1.53
N LEU A 148 -5.12 7.13 -1.22
CA LEU A 148 -4.67 8.33 -1.93
C LEU A 148 -3.15 8.48 -1.90
N SER A 149 -2.54 8.16 -0.75
CA SER A 149 -1.09 8.16 -0.58
C SER A 149 -0.39 7.12 -1.46
N LEU A 150 -0.92 5.91 -1.58
CA LEU A 150 -0.39 4.87 -2.48
C LEU A 150 -0.46 5.27 -3.95
N GLU A 151 -1.56 5.91 -4.36
CA GLU A 151 -1.71 6.41 -5.71
C GLU A 151 -0.67 7.50 -6.03
N VAL A 152 -0.45 8.42 -5.10
CA VAL A 152 0.59 9.45 -5.23
C VAL A 152 1.97 8.82 -5.36
N LEU A 153 2.31 7.84 -4.53
CA LEU A 153 3.59 7.14 -4.61
C LEU A 153 3.76 6.46 -5.99
N SER A 154 2.71 5.83 -6.51
CA SER A 154 2.72 5.23 -7.85
C SER A 154 2.94 6.29 -8.94
N SER A 155 2.21 7.41 -8.91
CA SER A 155 2.36 8.50 -9.88
C SER A 155 3.74 9.16 -9.80
N ILE A 156 4.34 9.29 -8.61
CA ILE A 156 5.70 9.82 -8.44
C ILE A 156 6.73 8.97 -9.20
N LEU A 157 6.62 7.63 -9.15
CA LEU A 157 7.53 6.73 -9.88
C LEU A 157 7.38 6.82 -11.40
N LEU A 158 6.25 7.33 -11.88
CA LEU A 158 5.94 7.54 -13.30
C LEU A 158 6.16 8.99 -13.76
N ALA A 159 6.41 9.92 -12.84
CA ALA A 159 6.54 11.34 -13.11
C ALA A 159 7.73 11.67 -14.05
N HIS A 160 8.84 10.94 -13.95
CA HIS A 160 10.00 11.17 -14.81
C HIS A 160 10.92 9.93 -14.89
N ALA A 161 11.15 9.41 -16.11
CA ALA A 161 11.94 8.19 -16.32
C ALA A 161 13.38 8.28 -15.77
N ALA A 162 14.08 9.40 -16.01
CA ALA A 162 15.45 9.60 -15.51
C ALA A 162 15.55 9.69 -13.97
N LEU A 163 14.47 10.04 -13.27
CA LEU A 163 14.44 10.14 -11.80
C LEU A 163 13.96 8.85 -11.14
N ARG A 164 13.25 7.98 -11.89
CA ARG A 164 12.61 6.76 -11.38
C ARG A 164 13.52 5.92 -10.50
N LYS A 165 14.73 5.59 -10.95
CA LYS A 165 15.67 4.77 -10.16
C LYS A 165 16.06 5.41 -8.83
N GLY A 166 16.28 6.72 -8.84
CA GLY A 166 16.56 7.50 -7.63
C GLY A 166 15.37 7.49 -6.68
N LEU A 167 14.14 7.65 -7.19
CA LEU A 167 12.91 7.62 -6.40
C LEU A 167 12.60 6.23 -5.83
N GLN A 168 12.79 5.17 -6.62
CA GLN A 168 12.66 3.78 -6.16
C GLN A 168 13.64 3.49 -5.03
N LYS A 169 14.91 3.90 -5.18
CA LYS A 169 15.92 3.77 -4.13
C LYS A 169 15.55 4.59 -2.89
N TYR A 170 15.11 5.83 -3.07
CA TYR A 170 14.69 6.69 -1.96
C TYR A 170 13.54 6.06 -1.16
N MET A 171 12.51 5.54 -1.83
CA MET A 171 11.41 4.81 -1.18
C MET A 171 11.88 3.52 -0.48
N LEU A 172 12.82 2.80 -1.08
CA LEU A 172 13.43 1.61 -0.48
C LEU A 172 14.18 1.95 0.81
N ASP A 173 15.02 2.99 0.78
CA ASP A 173 15.76 3.50 1.94
C ASP A 173 14.80 4.01 3.04
N TYR A 174 13.59 4.42 2.65
CA TYR A 174 12.48 4.77 3.55
C TYR A 174 11.56 3.59 3.92
N ASN A 175 12.02 2.34 3.78
CA ASN A 175 11.33 1.13 4.21
C ASN A 175 9.91 0.98 3.63
N VAL A 176 9.73 1.28 2.33
CA VAL A 176 8.44 1.06 1.66
C VAL A 176 8.07 -0.43 1.61
N LEU A 177 9.05 -1.33 1.47
CA LEU A 177 8.80 -2.77 1.37
C LEU A 177 8.31 -3.36 2.70
N ASP A 178 8.82 -2.90 3.85
CA ASP A 178 8.33 -3.34 5.17
C ASP A 178 6.85 -2.96 5.36
N PHE A 179 6.48 -1.76 4.89
CA PHE A 179 5.09 -1.31 4.93
C PHE A 179 4.21 -2.18 4.03
N LEU A 180 4.60 -2.40 2.78
CA LEU A 180 3.84 -3.24 1.85
C LEU A 180 3.71 -4.68 2.35
N GLU A 181 4.77 -5.27 2.90
CA GLU A 181 4.73 -6.61 3.48
C GLU A 181 3.72 -6.72 4.64
N LYS A 182 3.63 -5.69 5.50
CA LYS A 182 2.58 -5.61 6.53
C LYS A 182 1.17 -5.55 5.93
N ILE A 183 0.97 -4.79 4.85
CA ILE A 183 -0.32 -4.72 4.15
C ILE A 183 -0.70 -6.09 3.57
N PHE A 184 0.22 -6.77 2.90
CA PHE A 184 -0.07 -8.09 2.31
C PHE A 184 -0.25 -9.18 3.37
N SER A 185 0.27 -8.98 4.58
CA SER A 185 0.05 -9.86 5.73
C SER A 185 -1.20 -9.50 6.55
N MET A 186 -1.96 -8.48 6.13
CA MET A 186 -3.17 -8.02 6.80
C MET A 186 -4.28 -9.08 6.73
N GLU A 187 -4.95 -9.34 7.86
CA GLU A 187 -6.14 -10.20 7.91
C GLU A 187 -7.25 -9.65 7.01
N ARG A 188 -7.96 -10.54 6.30
CA ARG A 188 -9.04 -10.16 5.37
C ARG A 188 -10.14 -9.36 6.06
N ASP A 189 -10.50 -9.70 7.29
CA ASP A 189 -11.51 -8.95 8.06
C ASP A 189 -11.06 -7.51 8.38
N HIS A 190 -9.76 -7.29 8.62
CA HIS A 190 -9.23 -5.94 8.81
C HIS A 190 -9.32 -5.12 7.52
N GLU A 191 -8.96 -5.74 6.40
CA GLU A 191 -9.06 -5.11 5.07
C GLU A 191 -10.50 -4.69 4.77
N LEU A 192 -11.45 -5.63 4.84
CA LEU A 192 -12.84 -5.39 4.44
C LEU A 192 -13.60 -4.45 5.38
N SER A 193 -13.18 -4.36 6.65
CA SER A 193 -13.86 -3.50 7.62
C SER A 193 -13.42 -2.04 7.54
N LEU A 194 -12.18 -1.78 7.13
CA LEU A 194 -11.60 -0.42 7.23
C LEU A 194 -11.10 0.14 5.90
N PHE A 195 -10.70 -0.68 4.93
CA PHE A 195 -10.10 -0.19 3.68
C PHE A 195 -11.09 -0.22 2.52
N PRO A 196 -10.99 0.75 1.60
CA PRO A 196 -11.80 0.74 0.38
C PRO A 196 -11.43 -0.43 -0.54
N GLU A 197 -12.41 -0.82 -1.37
CA GLU A 197 -12.20 -1.78 -2.47
C GLU A 197 -10.99 -1.40 -3.33
N GLY A 198 -10.18 -2.40 -3.71
CA GLY A 198 -8.98 -2.18 -4.53
C GLY A 198 -7.76 -1.63 -3.76
N PHE A 199 -7.81 -1.48 -2.44
CA PHE A 199 -6.67 -1.00 -1.66
C PHE A 199 -5.40 -1.86 -1.83
N LYS A 200 -5.53 -3.19 -1.78
CA LYS A 200 -4.36 -4.06 -2.02
C LYS A 200 -3.98 -4.09 -3.50
N THR A 201 -4.90 -3.88 -4.43
CA THR A 201 -4.56 -3.69 -5.85
C THR A 201 -3.60 -2.53 -6.02
N GLU A 202 -3.87 -1.39 -5.37
CA GLU A 202 -3.00 -0.21 -5.40
C GLU A 202 -1.63 -0.48 -4.75
N CYS A 203 -1.58 -1.27 -3.68
CA CYS A 203 -0.32 -1.75 -3.11
C CYS A 203 0.47 -2.61 -4.11
N MET A 204 -0.19 -3.51 -4.83
CA MET A 204 0.46 -4.37 -5.83
C MET A 204 0.96 -3.57 -7.03
N ARG A 205 0.20 -2.55 -7.46
CA ARG A 205 0.66 -1.60 -8.48
C ARG A 205 1.95 -0.89 -8.04
N LEU A 206 2.02 -0.44 -6.78
CA LEU A 206 3.23 0.17 -6.23
C LEU A 206 4.41 -0.81 -6.21
N VAL A 207 4.20 -2.07 -5.81
CA VAL A 207 5.23 -3.13 -5.89
C VAL A 207 5.75 -3.26 -7.32
N ALA A 208 4.85 -3.35 -8.30
CA ALA A 208 5.24 -3.51 -9.69
C ALA A 208 6.04 -2.31 -10.22
N ASN A 209 5.67 -1.09 -9.85
CA ASN A 209 6.39 0.13 -10.20
C ASN A 209 7.75 0.24 -9.51
N LEU A 210 7.86 -0.19 -8.26
CA LEU A 210 9.13 -0.25 -7.52
C LEU A 210 10.11 -1.26 -8.15
N ALA A 211 9.60 -2.42 -8.59
CA ALA A 211 10.39 -3.50 -9.18
C ALA A 211 10.87 -3.24 -10.61
N HIS A 212 10.25 -2.30 -11.33
CA HIS A 212 10.52 -2.06 -12.74
C HIS A 212 11.95 -1.53 -12.99
N GLU A 213 12.75 -2.31 -13.73
CA GLU A 213 14.15 -2.00 -14.10
C GLU A 213 15.08 -1.68 -12.92
N ASN A 214 14.78 -2.22 -11.73
CA ASN A 214 15.52 -1.93 -10.50
C ASN A 214 16.00 -3.21 -9.80
N SER A 215 17.30 -3.52 -9.93
CA SER A 215 17.91 -4.70 -9.32
C SER A 215 17.93 -4.67 -7.79
N ASP A 216 18.05 -3.49 -7.19
CA ASP A 216 18.21 -3.34 -5.73
C ASP A 216 16.89 -3.62 -5.02
N VAL A 217 15.80 -3.04 -5.52
CA VAL A 217 14.44 -3.35 -5.05
C VAL A 217 14.14 -4.83 -5.25
N ASN A 218 14.48 -5.39 -6.41
CA ASN A 218 14.20 -6.79 -6.69
C ASN A 218 15.03 -7.74 -5.82
N ALA A 219 16.28 -7.41 -5.52
CA ALA A 219 17.07 -8.17 -4.56
C ALA A 219 16.41 -8.17 -3.17
N ALA A 220 15.98 -6.99 -2.69
CA ALA A 220 15.29 -6.86 -1.41
C ALA A 220 13.94 -7.59 -1.36
N LEU A 221 13.19 -7.65 -2.47
CA LEU A 221 11.96 -8.44 -2.58
C LEU A 221 12.24 -9.95 -2.54
N VAL A 222 13.29 -10.41 -3.22
CA VAL A 222 13.65 -11.84 -3.27
C VAL A 222 14.08 -12.38 -1.93
N GLU A 223 14.66 -11.54 -1.06
CA GLU A 223 15.06 -11.92 0.29
C GLU A 223 13.86 -12.10 1.24
N ARG A 224 12.67 -11.60 0.88
CA ARG A 224 11.44 -11.67 1.69
C ARG A 224 10.53 -12.80 1.22
N ASP A 225 10.77 -14.00 1.73
CA ASP A 225 10.02 -15.21 1.32
C ASP A 225 8.49 -15.06 1.44
N ALA A 226 8.01 -14.57 2.58
CA ALA A 226 6.59 -14.38 2.83
C ALA A 226 5.98 -13.36 1.85
N PHE A 227 6.65 -12.23 1.65
CA PHE A 227 6.17 -11.20 0.75
C PHE A 227 6.18 -11.66 -0.72
N LEU A 228 7.25 -12.33 -1.16
CA LEU A 228 7.32 -12.93 -2.51
C LEU A 228 6.18 -13.93 -2.72
N PHE A 229 5.88 -14.76 -1.71
CA PHE A 229 4.75 -15.68 -1.75
C PHE A 229 3.40 -14.96 -1.85
N SER A 230 3.21 -13.86 -1.13
CA SER A 230 2.00 -13.03 -1.24
C SER A 230 1.83 -12.44 -2.65
N ILE A 231 2.91 -11.98 -3.28
CA ILE A 231 2.88 -11.49 -4.67
C ILE A 231 2.47 -12.61 -5.64
N LEU A 232 3.06 -13.79 -5.50
CA LEU A 232 2.72 -14.95 -6.33
C LEU A 232 1.28 -15.44 -6.09
N SER A 233 0.79 -15.34 -4.87
CA SER A 233 -0.58 -15.77 -4.50
C SER A 233 -1.65 -14.78 -4.96
N ALA A 234 -1.28 -13.53 -5.19
CA ALA A 234 -2.17 -12.47 -5.70
C ALA A 234 -2.61 -12.67 -7.16
N THR A 235 -2.12 -13.70 -7.85
CA THR A 235 -2.65 -14.09 -9.17
C THR A 235 -3.97 -14.87 -9.08
N ARG A 236 -4.51 -15.07 -7.88
CA ARG A 236 -5.85 -15.62 -7.66
C ARG A 236 -6.88 -14.51 -7.80
N ILE A 237 -8.04 -14.86 -8.33
CA ILE A 237 -9.18 -13.93 -8.44
C ILE A 237 -9.58 -13.49 -7.03
N ASP A 238 -9.68 -12.19 -6.81
CA ASP A 238 -10.17 -11.57 -5.58
C ASP A 238 -11.16 -10.46 -5.97
N GLU A 239 -12.44 -10.67 -5.68
CA GLU A 239 -13.53 -9.77 -6.08
C GLU A 239 -13.43 -8.40 -5.39
N GLU A 240 -12.85 -8.36 -4.19
CA GLU A 240 -12.65 -7.16 -3.36
C GLU A 240 -11.45 -6.31 -3.84
N ASN A 241 -10.63 -6.89 -4.70
CA ASN A 241 -9.42 -6.27 -5.24
C ASN A 241 -9.39 -6.43 -6.76
N PRO A 242 -10.30 -5.74 -7.48
CA PRO A 242 -10.33 -5.78 -8.93
C PRO A 242 -8.98 -5.32 -9.50
N GLY A 243 -8.51 -5.99 -10.56
CA GLY A 243 -7.21 -5.71 -11.17
C GLY A 243 -5.99 -6.31 -10.45
N MET A 244 -6.17 -6.99 -9.31
CA MET A 244 -5.08 -7.58 -8.54
C MET A 244 -4.24 -8.57 -9.36
N VAL A 245 -4.91 -9.42 -10.15
CA VAL A 245 -4.24 -10.46 -10.94
C VAL A 245 -3.30 -9.83 -11.96
N GLU A 246 -3.76 -8.82 -12.69
CA GLU A 246 -2.99 -8.12 -13.71
C GLU A 246 -1.78 -7.41 -13.12
N TRP A 247 -1.95 -6.74 -11.97
CA TRP A 247 -0.83 -6.08 -11.29
C TRP A 247 0.15 -7.06 -10.66
N ALA A 248 -0.32 -8.21 -10.16
CA ALA A 248 0.53 -9.27 -9.65
C ALA A 248 1.37 -9.88 -10.78
N GLU A 249 0.78 -10.18 -11.93
CA GLU A 249 1.51 -10.64 -13.12
C GLU A 249 2.56 -9.62 -13.58
N PHE A 250 2.20 -8.33 -13.58
CA PHE A 250 3.13 -7.25 -13.93
C PHE A 250 4.30 -7.14 -12.94
N ALA A 251 4.02 -7.27 -11.63
CA ALA A 251 5.04 -7.30 -10.59
C ALA A 251 5.98 -8.50 -10.76
N ILE A 252 5.44 -9.71 -10.95
CA ILE A 252 6.22 -10.93 -11.17
C ILE A 252 7.12 -10.79 -12.40
N ARG A 253 6.59 -10.23 -13.50
CA ARG A 253 7.38 -9.96 -14.71
C ARG A 253 8.55 -9.02 -14.40
N ASN A 254 8.30 -7.88 -13.76
CA ASN A 254 9.32 -6.86 -13.45
C ASN A 254 10.40 -7.41 -12.50
N ILE A 255 10.00 -8.20 -11.51
CA ILE A 255 10.90 -8.89 -10.58
C ILE A 255 11.81 -9.88 -11.33
N CYS A 256 11.23 -10.70 -12.22
CA CYS A 256 11.97 -11.69 -13.00
C CYS A 256 12.91 -11.06 -14.03
N GLU A 257 12.49 -9.98 -14.67
CA GLU A 257 13.26 -9.30 -15.71
C GLU A 257 14.53 -8.65 -15.14
N SER A 258 14.44 -8.06 -13.94
CA SER A 258 15.57 -7.34 -13.35
C SER A 258 16.36 -8.15 -12.30
N SER A 259 16.03 -9.43 -12.05
CA SER A 259 16.76 -10.28 -11.11
C SER A 259 16.83 -11.76 -11.53
N THR A 260 18.05 -12.22 -11.84
CA THR A 260 18.32 -13.66 -12.07
C THR A 260 18.07 -14.48 -10.82
N SER A 261 18.38 -13.95 -9.63
CA SER A 261 18.10 -14.63 -8.35
C SER A 261 16.60 -14.86 -8.17
N ALA A 262 15.77 -13.87 -8.50
CA ALA A 262 14.31 -14.02 -8.47
C ALA A 262 13.83 -15.14 -9.39
N ARG A 263 14.28 -15.14 -10.64
CA ARG A 263 13.93 -16.18 -11.62
C ARG A 263 14.31 -17.56 -11.12
N GLU A 264 15.51 -17.70 -10.56
CA GLU A 264 15.97 -18.99 -10.01
C GLU A 264 15.15 -19.44 -8.80
N LYS A 265 14.77 -18.51 -7.92
CA LYS A 265 13.95 -18.80 -6.75
C LYS A 265 12.55 -19.25 -7.16
N ILE A 266 11.91 -18.51 -8.07
CA ILE A 266 10.58 -18.84 -8.62
C ILE A 266 10.63 -20.16 -9.40
N ARG A 267 11.67 -20.40 -10.21
CA ARG A 267 11.86 -21.65 -10.97
C ARG A 267 11.97 -22.87 -10.07
N LYS A 268 12.49 -22.72 -8.85
CA LYS A 268 12.64 -23.81 -7.87
C LYS A 268 11.37 -24.11 -7.09
N LEU A 269 10.30 -23.32 -7.27
CA LEU A 269 9.02 -23.60 -6.62
C LEU A 269 8.45 -24.92 -7.15
N SER A 270 8.12 -25.83 -6.24
CA SER A 270 7.53 -27.12 -6.54
C SER A 270 6.04 -27.14 -6.15
N PRO A 271 5.18 -27.76 -6.97
CA PRO A 271 3.78 -27.95 -6.59
C PRO A 271 3.68 -28.72 -5.27
N GLN A 272 2.92 -28.18 -4.32
CA GLN A 272 2.69 -28.82 -3.01
C GLN A 272 1.43 -29.70 -2.98
N GLY A 273 0.63 -29.66 -4.05
CA GLY A 273 -0.63 -30.38 -4.15
C GLY A 273 -1.81 -29.45 -4.46
N LEU A 274 -3.01 -30.03 -4.42
CA LEU A 274 -4.27 -29.30 -4.50
C LEU A 274 -4.68 -28.81 -3.10
N THR A 275 -5.33 -27.65 -3.04
CA THR A 275 -5.99 -27.22 -1.80
C THR A 275 -7.16 -28.13 -1.46
N GLU A 276 -7.61 -28.11 -0.21
CA GLU A 276 -8.72 -28.97 0.22
C GLU A 276 -10.02 -28.61 -0.48
N GLU A 277 -10.27 -27.32 -0.71
CA GLU A 277 -11.42 -26.83 -1.47
C GLU A 277 -11.36 -27.33 -2.92
N SER A 278 -10.19 -27.25 -3.55
CA SER A 278 -9.98 -27.75 -4.91
C SER A 278 -10.18 -29.26 -4.99
N ARG A 279 -9.72 -30.02 -3.98
CA ARG A 279 -9.96 -31.47 -3.88
C ARG A 279 -11.44 -31.79 -3.71
N ALA A 280 -12.16 -31.03 -2.91
CA ALA A 280 -13.60 -31.22 -2.70
C ALA A 280 -14.39 -30.97 -4.00
N VAL A 281 -14.06 -29.92 -4.74
CA VAL A 281 -14.70 -29.60 -6.04
C VAL A 281 -14.41 -30.66 -7.10
N LEU A 282 -13.17 -31.17 -7.15
CA LEU A 282 -12.76 -32.20 -8.10
C LEU A 282 -13.14 -33.63 -7.67
N GLY A 283 -13.77 -33.78 -6.49
CA GLY A 283 -13.97 -35.02 -5.77
C GLY A 283 -14.41 -36.23 -6.60
N GLY A 284 -13.60 -37.30 -6.52
CA GLY A 284 -13.88 -38.66 -6.99
C GLY A 284 -13.94 -38.87 -8.51
N ARG A 285 -14.32 -37.85 -9.28
CA ARG A 285 -14.50 -37.92 -10.74
C ARG A 285 -13.21 -37.80 -11.51
N TYR A 286 -12.16 -37.26 -10.89
CA TYR A 286 -10.90 -37.05 -11.57
C TYR A 286 -9.71 -37.42 -10.69
N ASN A 287 -8.80 -38.23 -11.25
CA ASN A 287 -7.46 -38.42 -10.73
C ASN A 287 -6.62 -37.20 -11.10
N CYS A 288 -6.14 -36.50 -10.07
CA CYS A 288 -5.37 -35.27 -10.20
C CYS A 288 -3.93 -35.52 -9.77
N SER A 289 -2.97 -35.20 -10.64
CA SER A 289 -1.54 -35.32 -10.35
C SER A 289 -0.75 -34.15 -10.93
N PHE A 290 0.50 -34.02 -10.53
CA PHE A 290 1.44 -33.08 -11.13
C PHE A 290 2.54 -33.87 -11.84
N SER A 291 2.86 -33.46 -13.06
CA SER A 291 4.00 -34.02 -13.80
C SER A 291 5.33 -33.59 -13.18
N ASN A 292 6.42 -34.26 -13.56
CA ASN A 292 7.79 -33.87 -13.19
C ASN A 292 8.18 -32.45 -13.64
N ALA A 293 7.46 -31.90 -14.62
CA ALA A 293 7.60 -30.52 -15.09
C ALA A 293 6.69 -29.52 -14.35
N GLY A 294 6.03 -29.95 -13.27
CA GLY A 294 5.11 -29.13 -12.47
C GLY A 294 3.74 -28.87 -13.10
N LYS A 295 3.45 -29.42 -14.28
CA LYS A 295 2.14 -29.24 -14.94
C LYS A 295 1.06 -30.07 -14.24
N PHE A 296 -0.10 -29.44 -14.00
CA PHE A 296 -1.30 -30.10 -13.49
C PHE A 296 -1.89 -31.04 -14.55
N GLN A 297 -2.15 -32.29 -14.15
CA GLN A 297 -2.75 -33.33 -14.97
C GLN A 297 -4.05 -33.80 -14.32
N ILE A 298 -5.11 -33.83 -15.13
CA ILE A 298 -6.43 -34.29 -14.72
C ILE A 298 -6.87 -35.43 -15.63
N GLN A 299 -7.27 -36.55 -15.04
CA GLN A 299 -7.79 -37.72 -15.76
C GLN A 299 -9.14 -38.12 -15.17
N ALA A 300 -10.16 -38.31 -16.01
CA ALA A 300 -11.45 -38.79 -15.52
C ALA A 300 -11.29 -40.18 -14.89
N SER A 301 -11.75 -40.33 -13.64
CA SER A 301 -11.89 -41.62 -12.97
C SER A 301 -12.95 -42.42 -13.73
N LYS A 302 -12.59 -43.62 -14.20
CA LYS A 302 -13.54 -44.57 -14.82
C LYS A 302 -14.54 -45.09 -13.80
#